data_AF-A0A344URY5-F1
#
_entry.id   AF-A0A344URY5-F1
#
_cell.length_a   1.000
_cell.length_b   1.000
_cell.length_c   1.000
_cell.angle_alpha   90.00
_cell.angle_beta   90.00
_cell.angle_gamma   90.00
#
_symmetry.space_group_name_H-M   'P 1'
#
loop_
_entity.id
_entity.type
_entity.pdbx_description
1 polymer ?
#
loop_
_entity_poly.entity_id
_entity_poly.type
_entity_poly.pdbx_seq_one_letter_code
_entity_poly.pdbx_strand_id
1 'polypeptide(L)'
;MNTWRGAAFIGGMLVANSLPHLVTAARRRYLLTPYGGQDSGPLANLAWGMTNLAAGTAVTVCSRARVRWRAAPGGALHRGSHGLRRLGRELRGFPGP
;
A
#
# COMPACT_ATOMS: atom_id res chain seq x y z
N MET A 1 11.54 -10.19 6.19
CA MET A 1 10.26 -9.64 6.71
C MET A 1 9.27 -9.53 5.54
N ASN A 2 8.06 -10.10 5.65
CA ASN A 2 7.03 -9.92 4.63
C ASN A 2 6.71 -8.42 4.49
N THR A 3 6.96 -7.83 3.32
CA THR A 3 6.84 -6.37 3.08
C THR A 3 5.46 -5.83 3.42
N TRP A 4 4.42 -6.67 3.29
CA TRP A 4 3.05 -6.31 3.67
C TRP A 4 2.84 -6.20 5.19
N ARG A 5 3.44 -7.11 5.97
CA ARG A 5 3.39 -7.03 7.44
C ARG A 5 4.13 -5.79 7.94
N GLY A 6 5.28 -5.47 7.33
CA GLY A 6 6.02 -4.24 7.61
C GLY A 6 5.20 -2.99 7.31
N ALA A 7 4.55 -2.94 6.15
CA ALA A 7 3.70 -1.81 5.78
C ALA A 7 2.48 -1.64 6.69
N ALA A 8 1.81 -2.73 7.07
CA ALA A 8 0.69 -2.68 8.02
C ALA A 8 1.14 -2.20 9.41
N PHE A 9 2.31 -2.67 9.88
CA PHE A 9 2.90 -2.23 11.13
C PHE A 9 3.25 -0.74 11.11
N ILE A 10 4.00 -0.28 10.10
CA ILE A 10 4.39 1.13 9.97
C ILE A 10 3.16 2.03 9.82
N GLY A 11 2.20 1.63 8.97
CA GLY A 11 0.96 2.36 8.78
C GLY A 11 0.17 2.51 10.09
N GLY A 12 0.01 1.42 10.84
CA GLY A 12 -0.62 1.44 12.16
C GLY A 12 0.13 2.31 13.17
N MET A 13 1.45 2.22 13.22
CA MET A 13 2.29 3.03 14.10
C MET A 13 2.12 4.53 13.84
N LEU A 14 2.13 4.95 12.57
CA LEU A 14 1.94 6.35 12.18
C LEU A 14 0.54 6.83 12.55
N VAL A 15 -0.51 6.06 12.24
CA VAL A 15 -1.89 6.44 12.60
C VAL A 15 -2.04 6.54 14.13
N ALA A 16 -1.50 5.60 14.90
CA ALA A 16 -1.55 5.65 16.35
C ALA A 16 -0.79 6.87 16.91
N ASN A 17 0.34 7.22 16.31
CA ASN A 17 1.12 8.40 16.69
C ASN A 17 0.36 9.72 16.43
N SER A 18 -0.50 9.78 15.41
CA SER A 18 -1.29 11.00 15.12
C SER A 18 -2.22 11.43 16.26
N LEU A 19 -2.78 10.46 17.00
CA LEU A 19 -3.82 10.69 18.01
C LEU A 19 -3.36 11.63 19.15
N PRO A 20 -2.26 11.36 19.88
CA PRO A 20 -1.80 12.25 20.95
C PRO A 20 -1.45 13.66 20.46
N HIS A 21 -0.92 13.81 19.24
CA HIS A 21 -0.60 15.12 18.67
C HIS A 21 -1.85 15.93 18.33
N LEU A 22 -2.87 15.30 17.74
CA LEU A 22 -4.14 15.95 17.46
C LEU A 22 -4.89 16.35 18.74
N VAL A 23 -4.91 15.46 19.74
CA VAL A 23 -5.52 15.75 21.06
C VAL A 23 -4.79 16.89 21.76
N THR A 24 -3.46 16.90 21.73
CA THR A 24 -2.64 17.96 22.33
C THR A 24 -2.88 19.30 21.62
N ALA A 25 -2.93 19.30 20.29
CA ALA A 25 -3.25 20.48 19.50
C ALA A 25 -4.64 21.04 19.85
N ALA A 26 -5.65 20.17 19.92
CA ALA A 26 -7.01 20.56 20.31
C ALA A 26 -7.09 21.15 21.73
N ARG A 27 -6.30 20.61 22.66
CA ARG A 27 -6.16 21.13 24.04
C ARG A 27 -5.25 22.35 24.15
N ARG A 28 -4.68 22.83 23.04
CA ARG A 28 -3.68 23.91 22.98
C ARG A 28 -2.49 23.69 23.93
N ARG A 29 -2.07 22.44 24.08
CA ARG A 29 -0.92 22.05 24.92
C ARG A 29 0.35 21.91 24.08
N TYR A 30 1.46 21.69 24.78
CA TYR A 30 2.76 21.42 24.19
C TYR A 30 3.03 19.92 24.24
N LEU A 31 3.63 19.39 23.17
CA LEU A 31 4.05 18.00 23.06
C LEU A 31 5.14 17.94 22.01
N LEU A 32 6.16 17.12 22.26
CA LEU A 32 7.37 17.09 21.47
C LEU A 32 7.09 16.71 20.02
N THR A 33 7.47 17.55 19.06
CA THR A 33 7.45 17.21 17.64
C THR A 33 8.80 17.53 16.99
N PRO A 34 9.21 16.82 15.94
CA PRO A 34 10.44 17.13 15.23
C PRO A 34 10.44 18.51 14.55
N TYR A 35 9.28 19.16 14.41
CA TYR A 35 9.17 20.51 13.83
C TYR A 35 9.49 21.64 14.81
N GLY A 36 9.43 21.41 16.12
CA GLY A 36 9.62 22.46 17.13
C GLY A 36 10.23 21.99 18.46
N GLY A 37 10.68 20.74 18.53
CA GLY A 37 11.30 20.17 19.73
C GLY A 37 10.32 20.09 20.90
N GLN A 38 10.80 20.38 22.12
CA GLN A 38 10.00 20.34 23.35
C GLN A 38 9.00 21.51 23.46
N ASP A 39 9.26 22.61 22.76
CA ASP A 39 8.42 23.83 22.76
C ASP A 39 7.34 23.81 21.66
N SER A 40 7.14 22.65 21.02
CA SER A 40 6.13 22.47 19.98
C SER A 40 4.73 22.80 20.50
N GLY A 41 4.25 23.97 20.10
CA GLY A 41 2.92 24.47 20.43
C GLY A 41 1.79 23.77 19.65
N PRO A 42 0.56 24.31 19.73
CA PRO A 42 -0.62 23.66 19.18
C PRO A 42 -0.56 23.43 17.66
N LEU A 43 -0.02 24.40 16.91
CA LEU A 43 0.09 24.33 15.45
C LEU A 43 1.12 23.27 15.00
N ALA A 44 2.26 23.17 15.68
CA ALA A 44 3.29 22.18 15.40
C ALA A 44 2.78 20.75 15.67
N ASN A 45 1.98 20.59 16.73
CA ASN A 45 1.30 19.33 17.04
C ASN A 45 0.24 18.96 16.00
N LEU A 46 -0.56 19.92 15.55
CA LEU A 46 -1.53 19.68 14.49
C LEU A 46 -0.84 19.25 13.19
N ALA A 47 0.20 19.98 12.78
CA ALA A 47 0.96 19.67 11.57
C ALA A 47 1.57 18.26 11.64
N TRP A 48 2.23 17.91 12.76
CA TRP A 48 2.83 16.60 12.94
C TRP A 48 1.81 15.46 13.03
N GLY A 49 0.68 15.68 13.71
CA GLY A 49 -0.43 14.74 13.74
C GLY A 49 -1.00 14.46 12.35
N MET A 50 -1.19 15.51 11.55
CA MET A 50 -1.67 15.39 10.16
C MET A 50 -0.67 14.68 9.25
N THR A 51 0.64 14.95 9.40
CA THR A 51 1.69 14.24 8.66
C THR A 51 1.64 12.73 8.95
N ASN A 52 1.54 12.35 10.22
CA ASN A 52 1.43 10.96 10.64
C ASN A 52 0.17 10.28 10.08
N LEU A 53 -0.98 10.96 10.13
CA LEU A 53 -2.23 10.44 9.61
C LEU A 53 -2.17 10.25 8.09
N ALA A 54 -1.66 11.25 7.36
CA ALA A 54 -1.51 11.19 5.91
C ALA A 54 -0.55 10.08 5.47
N ALA A 55 0.63 10.00 6.10
CA ALA A 55 1.63 8.99 5.80
C ALA A 55 1.12 7.57 6.14
N GLY A 56 0.50 7.37 7.31
CA GLY A 56 -0.06 6.09 7.71
C GLY A 56 -1.17 5.59 6.78
N THR A 57 -2.05 6.52 6.37
CA THR A 57 -3.12 6.23 5.39
C THR A 57 -2.54 5.88 4.02
N ALA A 58 -1.58 6.67 3.53
CA ALA A 58 -0.93 6.42 2.24
C ALA A 58 -0.22 5.06 2.22
N VAL A 59 0.53 4.71 3.27
CA VAL A 59 1.18 3.40 3.39
C VAL A 59 0.15 2.28 3.34
N THR A 60 -0.96 2.41 4.06
CA THR A 60 -2.01 1.38 4.12
C THR A 60 -2.73 1.20 2.78
N VAL A 61 -3.14 2.30 2.14
CA VAL A 61 -3.87 2.27 0.86
C VAL A 61 -2.98 1.78 -0.28
N CYS A 62 -1.76 2.31 -0.40
CA CYS A 62 -0.84 1.93 -1.48
C CYS A 62 -0.32 0.49 -1.33
N SER A 63 -0.21 -0.01 -0.10
CA SER A 63 0.18 -1.42 0.14
C SER A 63 -0.95 -2.39 -0.18
N ARG A 64 -2.20 -1.99 0.06
CA ARG A 64 -3.39 -2.75 -0.34
C ARG A 64 -3.54 -2.80 -1.86
N ALA A 65 -3.31 -1.68 -2.56
CA ALA A 65 -3.31 -1.64 -4.02
C ALA A 65 -2.28 -2.61 -4.61
N ARG A 66 -1.04 -2.62 -4.09
CA ARG A 66 0.03 -3.52 -4.56
C ARG A 66 -0.28 -5.01 -4.35
N VAL A 67 -0.94 -5.38 -3.25
CA VAL A 67 -1.40 -6.76 -3.07
C VAL A 67 -2.52 -7.11 -4.04
N ARG A 68 -3.47 -6.21 -4.27
CA ARG A 68 -4.53 -6.42 -5.28
C ARG A 68 -3.95 -6.62 -6.68
N TRP A 69 -2.94 -5.86 -7.07
CA TRP A 69 -2.26 -6.03 -8.37
C TRP A 69 -1.51 -7.37 -8.49
N ARG A 70 -0.90 -7.85 -7.40
CA ARG A 70 -0.23 -9.17 -7.38
C ARG A 70 -1.21 -10.35 -7.32
N ALA A 71 -2.38 -10.13 -6.72
CA ALA A 71 -3.46 -11.10 -6.63
C ALA A 71 -4.37 -11.09 -7.87
N ALA A 72 -4.32 -10.03 -8.69
CA ALA A 72 -4.94 -10.04 -10.01
C ALA A 72 -4.31 -11.19 -10.81
N PRO A 73 -5.11 -12.11 -11.38
CA PRO A 73 -4.58 -13.28 -12.05
C PRO A 73 -3.85 -12.88 -13.34
N GLY A 74 -2.57 -12.56 -13.21
CA GLY A 74 -1.61 -12.38 -14.30
C GLY A 74 -1.25 -13.68 -15.04
N GLY A 75 -2.09 -14.72 -14.93
CA GLY A 75 -2.11 -15.84 -15.87
C GLY A 75 -2.86 -15.52 -17.18
N ALA A 76 -3.43 -14.32 -17.32
CA ALA A 76 -4.19 -13.92 -18.50
C ALA A 76 -3.33 -13.51 -19.72
N LEU A 77 -2.00 -13.41 -19.57
CA LEU A 77 -1.10 -13.08 -20.69
C LEU A 77 -0.27 -14.28 -21.22
N HIS A 78 -0.47 -15.48 -20.67
CA HIS A 78 0.19 -16.71 -21.16
C HIS A 78 -0.81 -17.80 -21.56
N ARG A 79 -1.92 -17.41 -22.20
CA ARG A 79 -2.89 -18.34 -22.82
C ARG A 79 -3.13 -17.98 -24.29
N GLY A 80 -2.07 -17.63 -25.01
CA GLY A 80 -2.10 -17.31 -26.45
C GLY A 80 -1.33 -18.28 -27.35
N SER A 81 -0.65 -19.30 -26.81
CA SER A 81 0.30 -20.13 -27.58
C SER A 81 0.00 -21.64 -27.57
N HIS A 82 -1.02 -22.10 -26.84
CA HIS A 82 -1.45 -23.50 -26.88
C HIS A 82 -2.53 -23.81 -27.93
N GLY A 83 -3.21 -22.78 -28.50
CA GLY A 83 -4.17 -22.96 -29.60
C GLY A 83 -3.51 -23.32 -30.93
N LEU A 84 -2.31 -22.81 -31.20
CA LEU A 84 -1.58 -23.05 -32.45
C LEU A 84 -1.03 -24.48 -32.57
N ARG A 85 -0.80 -25.19 -31.45
CA ARG A 85 -0.37 -26.59 -31.47
C ARG A 85 -1.52 -27.58 -31.67
N ARG A 86 -2.78 -27.15 -31.45
CA ARG A 86 -3.97 -27.94 -31.73
C ARG A 86 -4.37 -27.81 -33.20
N LEU A 87 -4.25 -26.61 -33.78
CA LEU A 87 -4.50 -26.37 -35.21
C LEU A 87 -3.47 -27.08 -36.11
N GLY A 88 -2.18 -27.09 -35.73
CA GLY A 88 -1.13 -27.78 -36.48
C GLY A 88 -1.14 -29.31 -36.41
N ARG A 89 -2.05 -29.90 -35.62
CA ARG A 89 -2.24 -31.36 -35.49
C ARG A 89 -3.46 -31.85 -36.27
N GLU A 90 -4.47 -31.01 -36.49
CA GLU A 90 -5.58 -31.33 -37.40
C GLU A 90 -5.17 -31.27 -38.88
N LEU A 91 -4.25 -30.36 -39.24
CA LEU A 91 -3.74 -30.28 -40.62
C LEU A 91 -2.72 -31.38 -41.00
N ARG A 92 -2.38 -32.28 -40.07
CA ARG A 92 -1.50 -33.44 -40.31
C ARG A 92 -2.24 -34.78 -40.23
N GLY A 93 -3.57 -34.75 -40.20
CA GLY A 93 -4.44 -35.93 -40.10
C GLY A 93 -5.20 -36.30 -41.37
N PHE A 94 -4.80 -35.83 -42.56
CA PHE A 94 -5.40 -36.26 -43.82
C PHE A 94 -4.49 -37.28 -44.54
N PRO A 95 -4.88 -38.56 -44.64
CA PRO A 95 -4.26 -39.50 -45.56
C PRO A 95 -4.91 -39.41 -46.95
N GLY A 96 -4.05 -39.33 -47.97
CA GLY A 96 -4.37 -39.66 -49.38
C GLY A 96 -5.03 -38.54 -50.20
N PRO A 97 -4.96 -38.60 -51.54
CA PRO A 97 -4.82 -39.81 -52.37
C PRO A 97 -3.38 -40.28 -52.64
#